data_AF-A0A965G325-F1
#
_entry.id   AF-A0A965G325-F1
#
_cell.length_a   1.000
_cell.length_b   1.000
_cell.length_c   1.000
_cell.angle_alpha   90.00
_cell.angle_beta   90.00
_cell.angle_gamma   90.00
#
_symmetry.space_group_name_H-M   'P 1'
#
loop_
_entity.id
_entity.type
_entity.pdbx_description
1 polymer ?
#
loop_
_entity_poly.entity_id
_entity_poly.type
_entity_poly.pdbx_seq_one_letter_code
_entity_poly.pdbx_strand_id
1 'polypeptide(L)'
;MGMQNLIQFWVYGTFPAALLLLGLFPAFLSAGSFPLGLIYLQIPFYMLHQVEEHASGRFGRFVNQTVGHGKEILTPTAIFWINLPGVWGISLTSFLLACFLHPGFG
;
A
#
# COMPACT_ATOMS: atom_id res chain seq x y z
N MET A 1 -5.66 17.28 -13.57
CA MET A 1 -5.26 17.04 -12.17
C MET A 1 -3.73 17.05 -12.13
N GLY A 2 -3.09 17.94 -11.36
CA GLY A 2 -1.62 18.06 -11.35
C GLY A 2 -0.95 17.03 -10.44
N MET A 3 0.34 16.75 -10.65
CA MET A 3 1.16 15.85 -9.80
C MET A 3 1.06 16.20 -8.32
N GLN A 4 1.00 17.49 -7.98
CA GLN A 4 0.84 17.95 -6.60
C GLN A 4 -0.47 17.47 -5.97
N ASN A 5 -1.59 17.47 -6.71
CA ASN A 5 -2.87 16.99 -6.20
C ASN A 5 -2.82 15.48 -5.95
N LEU A 6 -2.10 14.71 -6.78
CA LEU A 6 -1.89 13.28 -6.54
C LEU A 6 -1.09 13.06 -5.26
N ILE A 7 0.03 13.77 -5.09
CA ILE A 7 0.86 13.68 -3.88
C ILE A 7 0.07 14.03 -2.61
N GLN A 8 -0.85 15.00 -2.69
CA GLN A 8 -1.64 15.43 -1.52
C GLN A 8 -2.80 14.50 -1.20
N PHE A 9 -3.46 13.92 -2.21
CA PHE A 9 -4.75 13.23 -2.02
C PHE A 9 -4.75 11.74 -2.33
N TRP A 10 -3.63 11.14 -2.78
CA TRP A 10 -3.56 9.71 -3.14
C TRP A 10 -4.13 8.78 -2.06
N VAL A 11 -3.87 9.07 -0.78
CA VAL A 11 -4.27 8.23 0.35
C VAL A 11 -5.78 8.01 0.39
N TYR A 12 -6.58 9.01 0.01
CA TYR A 12 -8.04 8.89 0.04
C TYR A 12 -8.58 7.97 -1.07
N GLY A 13 -7.83 7.77 -2.15
CA GLY A 13 -8.15 6.78 -3.18
C GLY A 13 -7.86 5.34 -2.72
N THR A 14 -7.01 5.15 -1.70
CA THR A 14 -6.62 3.81 -1.24
C THR A 14 -7.74 3.11 -0.45
N PHE A 15 -8.57 3.85 0.30
CA PHE A 15 -9.71 3.26 1.01
C PHE A 15 -10.73 2.57 0.07
N PRO A 16 -11.32 3.25 -0.93
CA PRO A 16 -12.26 2.59 -1.84
C PRO A 16 -11.59 1.49 -2.67
N ALA A 17 -10.31 1.64 -3.03
CA ALA A 17 -9.55 0.59 -3.70
C ALA A 17 -9.41 -0.66 -2.82
N ALA A 18 -9.09 -0.49 -1.53
CA ALA A 18 -8.99 -1.58 -0.57
C ALA A 18 -10.33 -2.32 -0.43
N LEU A 19 -11.44 -1.61 -0.30
CA LEU A 19 -12.78 -2.21 -0.20
C LEU A 19 -13.13 -3.01 -1.46
N LEU A 20 -12.82 -2.47 -2.64
CA LEU A 20 -13.02 -3.17 -3.91
C LEU A 20 -12.22 -4.48 -3.95
N LEU A 21 -10.93 -4.42 -3.63
CA LEU A 21 -10.05 -5.60 -3.62
C LEU A 21 -10.47 -6.64 -2.57
N LEU A 22 -10.89 -6.22 -1.37
CA LEU A 22 -11.47 -7.12 -0.37
C LEU A 22 -12.77 -7.76 -0.86
N GLY A 23 -13.62 -7.01 -1.55
CA GLY A 23 -14.84 -7.53 -2.15
C GLY A 23 -14.59 -8.57 -3.24
N LEU A 24 -13.46 -8.45 -3.96
CA LEU A 24 -13.03 -9.43 -4.97
C LEU A 24 -12.36 -10.67 -4.36
N PHE A 25 -11.99 -10.64 -3.09
CA PHE A 25 -11.24 -11.72 -2.44
C PHE A 25 -11.95 -13.09 -2.48
N PRO A 26 -13.27 -13.23 -2.25
CA PRO A 26 -13.94 -14.52 -2.35
C PRO A 26 -13.85 -15.15 -3.76
N ALA A 27 -13.97 -14.33 -4.81
CA ALA A 27 -13.82 -14.77 -6.19
C ALA A 27 -12.37 -15.16 -6.51
N PHE A 28 -11.41 -14.46 -5.90
CA PHE A 28 -10.00 -14.80 -6.04
C PHE A 28 -9.67 -16.13 -5.34
N LEU A 29 -10.18 -16.36 -4.13
CA LEU A 29 -10.00 -17.62 -3.40
C LEU A 29 -10.64 -18.82 -4.11
N SER A 30 -11.78 -18.63 -4.78
CA SER A 30 -12.43 -19.73 -5.50
C SER A 30 -11.70 -20.12 -6.79
N ALA A 31 -10.93 -19.21 -7.38
CA ALA A 31 -10.19 -19.42 -8.62
C ALA A 31 -8.70 -19.72 -8.41
N GLY A 32 -8.15 -19.41 -7.24
CA GLY A 32 -6.72 -19.41 -6.95
C GLY A 32 -6.29 -20.40 -5.86
N SER A 33 -4.99 -20.40 -5.58
CA SER A 33 -4.45 -21.15 -4.45
C SER A 33 -4.61 -20.37 -3.15
N PHE A 34 -4.87 -21.06 -2.03
CA PHE A 34 -4.99 -20.43 -0.72
C PHE A 34 -3.76 -19.58 -0.33
N PRO A 35 -2.51 -20.05 -0.52
CA PRO A 35 -1.32 -19.23 -0.24
C PRO A 35 -1.27 -17.95 -1.07
N LEU A 36 -1.63 -18.02 -2.35
CA LEU A 36 -1.67 -16.85 -3.21
C LEU A 36 -2.77 -15.88 -2.78
N GLY A 37 -3.89 -16.40 -2.25
CA GLY A 37 -4.93 -15.60 -1.60
C GLY A 37 -4.41 -14.82 -0.38
N LEU A 38 -3.55 -15.42 0.44
CA LEU A 38 -2.93 -14.72 1.58
C LEU A 38 -1.97 -13.62 1.13
N ILE A 39 -1.18 -13.85 0.08
CA ILE A 39 -0.30 -12.82 -0.50
C ILE A 39 -1.15 -11.69 -1.08
N TYR A 40 -2.21 -12.01 -1.80
CA TYR A 40 -3.16 -11.04 -2.34
C TYR A 40 -3.72 -10.13 -1.25
N LEU A 41 -4.16 -10.69 -0.11
CA LEU A 41 -4.74 -9.94 1.01
C LEU A 41 -3.80 -8.90 1.61
N GLN A 42 -2.48 -9.07 1.49
CA GLN A 42 -1.53 -8.07 1.97
C GLN A 42 -1.77 -6.70 1.32
N ILE A 43 -2.19 -6.66 0.05
CA ILE A 43 -2.42 -5.42 -0.69
C ILE A 43 -3.57 -4.60 -0.10
N PRO A 44 -4.83 -5.10 -0.01
CA PRO A 44 -5.91 -4.32 0.56
C PRO A 44 -5.72 -4.03 2.05
N PHE A 45 -5.14 -4.94 2.85
CA PHE A 45 -4.86 -4.64 4.26
C PHE A 45 -3.82 -3.54 4.41
N TYR A 46 -2.77 -3.56 3.60
CA TYR A 46 -1.80 -2.47 3.55
C TYR A 46 -2.45 -1.15 3.16
N MET A 47 -3.33 -1.14 2.15
CA MET A 47 -4.07 0.07 1.76
C MET A 47 -4.94 0.62 2.90
N LEU A 48 -5.64 -0.23 3.66
CA LEU A 48 -6.40 0.22 4.85
C LEU A 48 -5.48 0.84 5.90
N HIS A 49 -4.33 0.20 6.17
CA HIS A 49 -3.32 0.72 7.08
C HIS A 49 -2.77 2.07 6.60
N GLN A 50 -2.52 2.23 5.30
CA GLN A 50 -2.06 3.50 4.72
C GLN A 50 -3.04 4.65 4.98
N VAL A 51 -4.35 4.38 4.99
CA VAL A 51 -5.34 5.41 5.33
C VAL A 51 -5.27 5.78 6.80
N GLU A 52 -5.15 4.79 7.68
CA GLU A 52 -4.96 5.05 9.11
C GLU A 52 -3.67 5.83 9.39
N GLU A 53 -2.61 5.58 8.65
CA GLU A 53 -1.30 6.16 8.90
C GLU A 53 -1.13 7.55 8.26
N HIS A 54 -1.56 7.68 7.00
CA HIS A 54 -1.26 8.84 6.18
C HIS A 54 -2.44 9.80 5.96
N ALA A 55 -3.67 9.43 6.34
CA ALA A 55 -4.78 10.37 6.25
C ALA A 55 -4.48 11.64 7.05
N SER A 56 -4.73 12.79 6.42
CA SER A 56 -4.40 14.10 6.97
C SER A 56 -2.93 14.26 7.37
N GLY A 57 -1.98 13.47 6.81
CA GLY A 57 -0.54 13.59 7.05
C GLY A 57 -0.06 13.22 8.46
N ARG A 58 -0.80 12.39 9.20
CA ARG A 58 -0.50 12.04 10.61
C ARG A 58 0.91 11.47 10.80
N PHE A 59 1.26 10.42 10.07
CA PHE A 59 2.57 9.78 10.22
C PHE A 59 3.75 10.67 9.88
N GLY A 60 3.65 11.44 8.79
CA GLY A 60 4.70 12.41 8.43
C GLY A 60 4.98 13.40 9.55
N ARG A 61 3.92 13.97 10.16
CA ARG A 61 4.06 14.85 11.33
C ARG A 61 4.69 14.14 12.52
N PHE A 62 4.22 12.93 12.83
CA PHE A 62 4.76 12.14 13.93
C PHE A 62 6.27 11.88 13.76
N VAL A 63 6.71 11.45 12.58
CA VAL A 63 8.12 11.20 12.27
C VAL A 63 8.94 12.48 12.36
N ASN A 64 8.47 13.58 11.76
CA ASN A 64 9.17 14.86 11.80
C ASN A 64 9.31 15.40 13.22
N GLN A 65 8.30 15.20 14.08
CA GLN A 65 8.36 15.60 15.48
C GLN A 65 9.28 14.70 16.31
N THR A 66 9.15 13.38 16.16
CA THR A 66 9.79 12.39 17.05
C THR A 66 11.22 12.08 16.64
N VAL A 67 11.44 11.84 15.33
CA VAL A 67 12.74 11.44 14.78
C VAL A 67 13.46 12.66 14.20
N GLY A 68 12.72 13.57 13.56
CA GLY A 68 13.27 14.81 13.00
C GLY A 68 13.56 15.90 14.02
N HIS A 69 13.19 15.70 15.30
CA HIS A 69 13.28 16.72 16.36
C HIS A 69 12.62 18.05 15.96
N GLY A 70 11.46 17.98 15.29
CA GLY A 70 10.72 19.13 14.77
C GLY A 70 11.16 19.61 13.38
N LYS A 71 12.19 19.01 12.79
CA LYS A 71 12.61 19.27 11.40
C LYS A 71 11.86 18.36 10.43
N GLU A 72 11.58 18.87 9.24
CA GLU A 72 11.04 18.06 8.15
C GLU A 72 12.11 17.13 7.58
N ILE A 73 12.07 15.86 7.98
CA ILE A 73 12.93 14.79 7.46
C ILE A 73 12.16 13.84 6.54
N LEU A 74 10.83 13.85 6.65
CA LEU A 74 9.92 13.05 5.85
C LEU A 74 8.88 13.96 5.20
N THR A 75 9.09 14.26 3.93
CA THR A 75 8.24 15.17 3.14
C THR A 75 7.01 14.42 2.57
N PRO A 76 5.91 15.13 2.25
CA PRO A 76 4.76 14.52 1.58
C PRO A 76 5.12 13.82 0.26
N THR A 77 6.05 14.39 -0.51
CA THR A 77 6.56 13.81 -1.74
C THR A 77 7.31 12.50 -1.49
N ALA A 78 8.17 12.45 -0.46
CA ALA A 78 8.87 11.23 -0.08
C ALA A 78 7.86 10.15 0.35
N ILE A 79 6.88 10.50 1.18
CA ILE A 79 5.80 9.59 1.61
C ILE A 79 5.09 9.00 0.39
N PHE A 80 4.70 9.84 -0.59
CA PHE A 80 4.04 9.40 -1.81
C PHE A 80 4.87 8.37 -2.60
N TRP A 81 6.15 8.67 -2.88
CA TRP A 81 7.02 7.78 -3.67
C TRP A 81 7.39 6.49 -2.94
N ILE A 82 7.59 6.55 -1.62
CA ILE A 82 7.85 5.35 -0.81
C ILE A 82 6.63 4.43 -0.84
N ASN A 83 5.44 4.99 -0.65
CA ASN A 83 4.22 4.21 -0.45
C ASN A 83 3.61 3.68 -1.75
N LEU A 84 3.38 4.57 -2.71
CA LEU A 84 2.59 4.23 -3.88
C LEU A 84 3.43 3.41 -4.87
N PRO A 85 4.51 3.91 -5.49
CA PRO A 85 5.33 3.06 -6.36
C PRO A 85 6.26 2.13 -5.59
N GLY A 86 6.82 2.54 -4.45
CA GLY A 86 7.75 1.70 -3.68
C GLY A 86 7.05 0.46 -3.11
N VAL A 87 6.18 0.64 -2.13
CA VAL A 87 5.53 -0.50 -1.47
C VAL A 87 4.55 -1.21 -2.41
N TRP A 88 3.69 -0.50 -3.17
CA TRP A 88 2.78 -1.25 -4.06
C TRP A 88 3.53 -1.92 -5.21
N GLY A 89 4.59 -1.31 -5.73
CA GLY A 89 5.41 -1.93 -6.78
C GLY A 89 6.08 -3.20 -6.29
N ILE A 90 6.64 -3.19 -5.07
CA ILE A 90 7.20 -4.39 -4.43
C ILE A 90 6.09 -5.44 -4.23
N SER A 91 4.96 -5.07 -3.64
CA SER A 91 3.85 -6.02 -3.41
C SER A 91 3.33 -6.64 -4.71
N LEU A 92 3.16 -5.83 -5.76
CA LEU A 92 2.75 -6.31 -7.08
C LEU A 92 3.81 -7.26 -7.67
N THR A 93 5.09 -6.89 -7.60
CA THR A 93 6.19 -7.72 -8.10
C THR A 93 6.23 -9.05 -7.36
N SER A 94 6.16 -9.05 -6.02
CA SER A 94 6.13 -10.26 -5.20
C SER A 94 4.93 -11.15 -5.54
N PHE A 95 3.75 -10.57 -5.74
CA PHE A 95 2.57 -11.30 -6.14
C PHE A 95 2.72 -11.93 -7.53
N LEU A 96 3.22 -11.20 -8.52
CA LEU A 96 3.47 -11.73 -9.87
C LEU A 96 4.52 -12.84 -9.85
N LEU A 97 5.61 -12.69 -9.08
CA LEU A 97 6.61 -13.73 -8.91
C LEU A 97 5.99 -14.99 -8.28
N ALA A 98 5.08 -14.84 -7.31
CA ALA A 98 4.36 -15.96 -6.72
C ALA A 98 3.44 -16.68 -7.72
N CYS A 99 2.83 -15.94 -8.66
CA CYS A 99 2.00 -16.52 -9.73
C CYS A 99 2.80 -17.33 -10.74
N PHE A 100 4.02 -16.88 -11.11
CA PHE A 100 4.73 -17.42 -12.28
C PHE A 100 5.95 -18.27 -11.96
N LEU A 101 6.61 -18.04 -10.82
CA LEU A 101 7.87 -18.72 -10.49
C LEU A 101 7.72 -19.81 -9.42
N HIS A 102 6.51 -20.00 -8.87
CA HIS A 102 6.22 -20.96 -7.80
C HIS A 102 7.36 -21.10 -6.78
N PRO A 103 7.78 -20.01 -6.09
CA PRO A 103 8.94 -20.03 -5.20
C PRO A 103 8.72 -20.82 -3.89
N GLY A 104 7.75 -21.74 -3.87
CA GLY A 104 7.55 -22.68 -2.77
C GLY A 104 8.72 -23.66 -2.64
N PHE A 105 8.89 -24.23 -1.45
CA PHE A 105 9.96 -25.18 -1.14
C PHE A 105 9.77 -26.59 -1.76
N GLY A 106 9.04 -26.72 -2.87
CA GLY A 106 8.64 -27.99 -3.47
C GLY A 106 7.17 -28.31 -3.27
#